data_AF-A0A973FJV7-F1
#
_entry.id   AF-A0A973FJV7-F1
#
_cell.length_a   1.000
_cell.length_b   1.000
_cell.length_c   1.000
_cell.angle_alpha   90.00
_cell.angle_beta   90.00
_cell.angle_gamma   90.00
#
_symmetry.space_group_name_H-M   'P 1'
#
loop_
_entity.id
_entity.type
_entity.pdbx_description
1 polymer ?
#
loop_
_entity_poly.entity_id
_entity_poly.type
_entity_poly.pdbx_seq_one_letter_code
_entity_poly.pdbx_strand_id
1 'polypeptide(L)'
;MLIRLADTSWGPQFFVPTISIKHYSGRVLLRESLDDDLLKKELAAMNIDGRPVGFSNGWYIRKKGTQSWIKVGESTAREHDFGIRLDTTELENGTYQVLGFMSAKIRTDDMKEVIVSRQNIADFEIRN
;
A
#
# COMPACT_ATOMS: atom_id res chain seq x y z
N MET A 1 7.82 5.72 18.31
CA MET A 1 7.48 4.30 18.56
C MET A 1 6.87 3.75 17.28
N LEU A 2 7.58 2.85 16.59
CA LEU A 2 7.14 2.26 15.32
C LEU A 2 6.38 0.97 15.66
N ILE A 3 5.08 0.89 15.36
CA ILE A 3 4.32 -0.36 15.54
C ILE A 3 4.39 -1.12 14.22
N ARG A 4 5.22 -2.17 14.18
CA ARG A 4 5.26 -3.15 13.10
C ARG A 4 4.00 -4.00 13.16
N LEU A 5 3.19 -3.98 12.11
CA LEU A 5 2.13 -4.96 11.96
C LEU A 5 2.67 -6.12 11.13
N ALA A 6 2.81 -7.25 11.80
CA ALA A 6 3.21 -8.57 11.31
C ALA A 6 4.61 -8.63 10.65
N ASP A 7 5.50 -9.43 11.25
CA ASP A 7 6.86 -9.75 10.77
C ASP A 7 6.87 -10.62 9.48
N THR A 8 5.86 -10.52 8.62
CA THR A 8 5.62 -11.43 7.47
C THR A 8 5.02 -10.76 6.23
N SER A 9 5.22 -9.45 5.98
CA SER A 9 4.76 -8.80 4.71
C SER A 9 5.85 -7.99 4.00
N TRP A 10 6.06 -8.25 2.70
CA TRP A 10 6.94 -7.44 1.84
C TRP A 10 6.28 -6.21 1.26
N GLY A 11 4.96 -6.21 1.30
CA GLY A 11 4.12 -5.09 0.92
C GLY A 11 3.52 -4.40 2.16
N PRO A 12 2.38 -3.71 2.03
CA PRO A 12 2.13 -2.46 2.73
C PRO A 12 2.19 -2.56 4.25
N GLN A 13 3.19 -1.94 4.87
CA GLN A 13 3.08 -1.51 6.27
C GLN A 13 2.58 -0.07 6.27
N PHE A 14 1.32 0.15 6.66
CA PHE A 14 0.71 1.46 6.67
C PHE A 14 1.41 2.39 7.67
N PHE A 15 2.04 3.46 7.18
CA PHE A 15 2.46 4.61 8.00
C PHE A 15 1.46 5.76 7.86
N VAL A 16 0.20 5.48 8.19
CA VAL A 16 -0.66 6.50 8.80
C VAL A 16 -0.10 6.74 10.21
N PRO A 17 -0.19 7.92 10.87
CA PRO A 17 0.25 8.04 12.26
C PRO A 17 -0.42 6.96 13.10
N THR A 18 0.31 5.86 13.31
CA THR A 18 -0.03 4.60 13.97
C THR A 18 -1.37 3.97 13.61
N ILE A 19 -1.39 2.68 13.21
CA ILE A 19 -2.64 1.88 13.11
C ILE A 19 -3.44 1.83 14.44
N SER A 20 -2.84 2.27 15.56
CA SER A 20 -3.51 2.44 16.84
C SER A 20 -4.34 3.74 16.97
N ILE A 21 -4.18 4.72 16.07
CA ILE A 21 -5.01 5.92 16.05
C ILE A 21 -6.20 5.63 15.14
N LYS A 22 -7.38 5.44 15.73
CA LYS A 22 -8.59 5.07 14.98
C LYS A 22 -9.30 6.26 14.33
N HIS A 23 -8.87 7.49 14.60
CA HIS A 23 -9.54 8.72 14.17
C HIS A 23 -8.60 9.62 13.39
N TYR A 24 -8.97 9.91 12.15
CA TYR A 24 -8.22 10.82 11.30
C TYR A 24 -9.11 11.97 10.82
N SER A 25 -8.52 13.15 10.75
CA SER A 25 -9.13 14.36 10.20
C SER A 25 -8.08 15.21 9.50
N GLY A 26 -8.49 15.98 8.51
CA GLY A 26 -7.59 16.84 7.73
C GLY A 26 -6.74 16.06 6.71
N ARG A 27 -5.42 16.22 6.77
CA ARG A 27 -4.48 15.65 5.79
C ARG A 27 -3.74 14.46 6.37
N VAL A 28 -4.02 13.30 5.81
CA VAL A 28 -3.45 12.02 6.20
C VAL A 28 -2.35 11.63 5.22
N LEU A 29 -1.24 11.12 5.73
CA LEU A 29 -0.14 10.62 4.90
C LEU A 29 -0.28 9.10 4.78
N LEU A 30 -0.43 8.60 3.56
CA LEU A 30 -0.42 7.18 3.24
C LEU A 30 0.98 6.82 2.76
N ARG A 31 1.56 5.75 3.29
CA ARG A 31 2.92 5.29 3.00
C ARG A 31 3.01 3.80 3.25
N GLU A 32 3.94 3.18 2.54
CA GLU A 32 4.22 1.76 2.57
C GLU A 32 5.72 1.50 2.42
N SER A 33 6.27 0.70 3.32
CA SER A 33 7.61 0.15 3.16
C SER A 33 7.58 -1.12 2.32
N LEU A 34 8.56 -1.26 1.43
CA LEU A 34 8.84 -2.49 0.69
C LEU A 34 9.94 -3.29 1.41
N ASP A 35 9.71 -4.57 1.67
CA ASP A 35 10.75 -5.50 2.16
C ASP A 35 11.19 -6.44 1.03
N ASP A 36 12.39 -6.21 0.48
CA ASP A 36 12.90 -6.93 -0.68
C ASP A 36 13.12 -8.43 -0.42
N ASP A 37 13.48 -8.81 0.81
CA ASP A 37 13.77 -10.20 1.16
C ASP A 37 12.50 -11.04 1.08
N LEU A 38 11.39 -10.47 1.55
CA LEU A 38 10.13 -11.14 1.51
C LEU A 38 9.46 -11.07 0.12
N LEU A 39 9.73 -10.02 -0.68
CA LEU A 39 9.37 -10.01 -2.10
C LEU A 39 10.06 -11.16 -2.83
N LYS A 40 11.37 -11.31 -2.61
CA LYS A 40 12.16 -12.40 -3.19
C LYS A 40 11.61 -13.78 -2.82
N LYS A 41 11.22 -13.99 -1.56
CA LYS A 41 10.57 -15.24 -1.12
C LYS A 41 9.26 -15.51 -1.85
N GLU A 42 8.43 -14.49 -2.06
CA GLU A 42 7.17 -14.67 -2.77
C GLU A 42 7.34 -14.89 -4.28
N LEU A 43 8.28 -14.21 -4.93
CA LEU A 43 8.62 -14.48 -6.33
C LEU A 43 9.06 -15.95 -6.52
N ALA A 44 9.91 -16.45 -5.62
CA ALA A 44 10.32 -17.85 -5.61
C ALA A 44 9.12 -18.80 -5.41
N ALA A 45 8.19 -18.48 -4.50
CA ALA A 45 6.99 -19.27 -4.28
C ALA A 45 6.03 -19.30 -5.50
N MET A 46 6.06 -18.25 -6.33
CA MET A 46 5.31 -18.18 -7.59
C MET A 46 6.06 -18.79 -8.78
N ASN A 47 7.25 -19.36 -8.58
CA ASN A 47 8.16 -19.82 -9.64
C ASN A 47 8.52 -18.72 -10.65
N ILE A 48 8.63 -17.47 -10.17
CA ILE A 48 9.07 -16.33 -10.98
C ILE A 48 10.52 -16.05 -10.61
N ASP A 49 11.42 -16.33 -11.55
CA ASP A 49 12.84 -16.01 -11.40
C ASP A 49 13.17 -14.74 -12.18
N GLY A 50 13.79 -13.77 -11.52
CA GLY A 50 14.04 -12.45 -12.08
C GLY A 50 14.29 -11.38 -11.03
N ARG A 51 14.59 -10.17 -11.51
CA ARG A 51 14.90 -9.02 -10.64
C ARG A 51 13.83 -7.92 -10.75
N PRO A 52 13.46 -7.27 -9.64
CA PRO A 52 12.63 -6.07 -9.70
C PRO A 52 13.35 -4.96 -10.46
N VAL A 53 12.66 -4.33 -11.43
CA VAL A 53 13.16 -3.20 -12.23
C VAL A 53 12.31 -1.95 -12.06
N GLY A 54 11.21 -2.03 -11.32
CA GLY A 54 10.37 -0.88 -11.02
C GLY A 54 9.28 -1.23 -10.02
N PHE A 55 8.74 -0.20 -9.38
CA PHE A 55 7.68 -0.32 -8.39
C PHE A 55 6.66 0.80 -8.59
N SER A 56 5.39 0.49 -8.37
CA SER A 56 4.35 1.49 -8.21
C SER A 56 3.36 1.05 -7.15
N ASN A 57 2.81 2.01 -6.40
CA ASN A 57 1.80 1.74 -5.41
C ASN A 57 0.56 2.59 -5.69
N GLY A 58 -0.53 1.93 -6.06
CA GLY A 58 -1.83 2.57 -6.19
C GLY A 58 -2.53 2.64 -4.84
N TRP A 59 -2.99 3.82 -4.46
CA TRP A 59 -3.74 4.04 -3.23
C TRP A 59 -5.20 4.29 -3.53
N TYR A 60 -6.06 3.62 -2.79
CA TYR A 60 -7.50 3.71 -2.96
C TYR A 60 -8.22 3.81 -1.61
N ILE A 61 -9.39 4.43 -1.59
CA ILE A 61 -10.26 4.49 -0.42
C ILE A 61 -11.66 4.06 -0.77
N ARG A 62 -12.42 3.60 0.24
CA ARG A 62 -13.87 3.44 0.14
C ARG A 62 -14.52 3.59 1.50
N LYS A 63 -15.80 3.96 1.54
CA LYS A 63 -16.62 3.85 2.74
C LYS A 63 -16.86 2.36 3.04
N LYS A 64 -16.71 1.94 4.29
CA LYS A 64 -16.82 0.52 4.64
C LYS A 64 -18.22 0.00 4.31
N GLY A 65 -18.29 -1.15 3.65
CA GLY A 65 -19.53 -1.77 3.18
C GLY A 65 -19.90 -1.47 1.72
N THR A 66 -19.20 -0.56 1.04
CA THR A 66 -19.33 -0.40 -0.41
C THR A 66 -18.40 -1.37 -1.16
N GLN A 67 -18.71 -1.60 -2.44
CA GLN A 67 -17.95 -2.53 -3.28
C GLN A 67 -16.85 -1.82 -4.11
N SER A 68 -17.08 -0.57 -4.48
CA SER A 68 -16.19 0.19 -5.37
C SER A 68 -15.13 0.97 -4.59
N TRP A 69 -13.98 1.16 -5.24
CA TRP A 69 -12.82 1.89 -4.71
C TRP A 69 -12.63 3.22 -5.46
N ILE A 70 -12.30 4.28 -4.73
CA ILE A 70 -11.91 5.58 -5.27
C ILE A 70 -10.38 5.64 -5.26
N LYS A 71 -9.74 5.82 -6.42
CA LYS A 71 -8.29 6.03 -6.49
C LYS A 71 -7.97 7.42 -5.93
N VAL A 72 -7.10 7.47 -4.92
CA VAL A 72 -6.69 8.72 -4.27
C VAL A 72 -5.28 9.15 -4.64
N GLY A 73 -4.49 8.24 -5.21
CA GLY A 73 -3.20 8.56 -5.79
C GLY A 73 -2.40 7.33 -6.18
N GLU A 74 -1.20 7.58 -6.68
CA GLU A 74 -0.22 6.55 -7.00
C GLU A 74 1.17 7.13 -6.79
N SER A 75 2.12 6.29 -6.37
CA SER A 75 3.51 6.70 -6.20
C SER A 75 4.46 5.62 -6.68
N THR A 76 5.55 6.05 -7.31
CA THR A 76 6.69 5.21 -7.69
C THR A 76 7.94 5.54 -6.86
N ALA A 77 7.85 6.55 -5.98
CA ALA A 77 8.96 7.09 -5.21
C ALA A 77 9.26 6.19 -4.00
N ARG A 78 10.15 5.22 -4.20
CA ARG A 78 10.55 4.25 -3.18
C ARG A 78 11.27 4.92 -2.01
N GLU A 79 12.06 5.97 -2.27
CA GLU A 79 12.76 6.80 -1.28
C GLU A 79 11.84 7.57 -0.34
N HIS A 80 10.55 7.65 -0.69
CA HIS A 80 9.50 8.30 0.09
C HIS A 80 8.44 7.31 0.56
N ASP A 81 8.78 6.02 0.63
CA ASP A 81 7.89 4.92 1.05
C ASP A 81 6.57 4.94 0.26
N PHE A 82 6.68 5.23 -1.04
CA PHE A 82 5.54 5.32 -1.96
C PHE A 82 4.43 6.25 -1.46
N GLY A 83 4.82 7.30 -0.75
CA GLY A 83 3.89 8.12 0.02
C GLY A 83 3.00 9.02 -0.83
N ILE A 84 1.74 9.17 -0.43
CA ILE A 84 0.81 10.19 -0.96
C ILE A 84 0.06 10.88 0.17
N ARG A 85 -0.43 12.10 -0.09
CA ARG A 85 -1.33 12.81 0.83
C ARG A 85 -2.78 12.49 0.46
N LEU A 86 -3.54 12.06 1.45
CA LEU A 86 -4.98 11.94 1.40
C LEU A 86 -5.60 13.12 2.14
N ASP A 87 -6.42 13.91 1.46
CA ASP A 87 -7.23 14.94 2.11
C ASP A 87 -8.60 14.34 2.48
N THR A 88 -8.91 14.29 3.76
CA THR A 88 -10.17 13.73 4.26
C THR A 88 -11.24 14.78 4.50
N THR A 89 -10.96 16.07 4.30
CA THR A 89 -11.87 17.17 4.66
C THR A 89 -13.18 17.15 3.88
N GLU A 90 -13.17 16.63 2.66
CA GLU A 90 -14.35 16.50 1.80
C GLU A 90 -15.07 15.15 1.98
N LEU A 91 -14.55 14.26 2.84
CA LEU A 91 -15.14 12.95 3.12
C LEU A 91 -16.12 13.05 4.29
N GLU A 92 -17.24 12.36 4.18
CA GLU A 92 -18.19 12.21 5.28
C GLU A 92 -17.55 11.50 6.49
N ASN A 93 -18.02 11.84 7.68
CA ASN A 93 -17.62 11.13 8.89
C ASN A 93 -18.11 9.67 8.84
N GLY A 94 -17.27 8.74 9.28
CA GLY A 94 -17.61 7.32 9.29
C GLY A 94 -16.41 6.39 9.15
N THR A 95 -16.69 5.08 9.01
CA THR A 95 -15.64 4.07 8.81
C THR A 95 -15.32 3.90 7.34
N TYR A 96 -14.04 3.97 7.02
CA TYR A 96 -13.47 3.80 5.68
C TYR A 96 -12.48 2.65 5.67
N GLN A 97 -12.16 2.21 4.46
CA GLN A 97 -11.06 1.29 4.20
C GLN A 97 -10.10 1.97 3.23
N VAL A 98 -8.81 1.80 3.46
CA VAL A 98 -7.74 2.18 2.54
C VAL A 98 -7.13 0.91 1.96
N LEU A 99 -6.91 0.91 0.65
CA LEU A 99 -6.24 -0.15 -0.10
C LEU A 99 -4.93 0.40 -0.65
N GLY A 100 -3.82 -0.24 -0.29
CA GLY A 100 -2.56 -0.13 -1.00
C GLY A 100 -2.45 -1.29 -2.00
N PHE A 101 -2.15 -0.98 -3.25
CA PHE A 101 -1.98 -1.96 -4.32
C PHE A 101 -0.58 -1.81 -4.92
N MET A 102 0.38 -2.41 -4.23
CA MET A 102 1.79 -2.38 -4.60
C MET A 102 2.03 -3.32 -5.77
N SER A 103 2.73 -2.84 -6.79
CA SER A 103 3.08 -3.57 -7.99
C SER A 103 4.59 -3.51 -8.21
N ALA A 104 5.22 -4.68 -8.25
CA ALA A 104 6.61 -4.85 -8.62
C ALA A 104 6.68 -5.31 -10.08
N LYS A 105 7.39 -4.55 -10.91
CA LYS A 105 7.74 -4.98 -12.26
C LYS A 105 9.01 -5.81 -12.17
N ILE A 106 8.91 -7.08 -12.51
CA ILE A 106 10.01 -8.06 -12.50
C ILE A 106 10.48 -8.29 -13.92
N ARG A 107 11.79 -8.17 -14.16
CA ARG A 107 12.42 -8.59 -15.41
C ARG A 107 13.05 -9.96 -15.19
N THR A 108 12.58 -10.94 -15.95
CA THR A 108 13.07 -12.32 -15.96
C THR A 108 14.35 -12.43 -16.78
N ASP A 109 15.05 -13.56 -16.66
CA ASP A 109 16.31 -13.81 -17.38
C ASP A 109 16.13 -13.89 -18.89
N ASP A 110 14.95 -14.30 -19.36
CA ASP A 110 14.56 -14.28 -20.79
C ASP A 110 14.08 -12.90 -21.26
N MET A 111 14.36 -11.84 -20.48
CA MET A 111 14.06 -10.43 -20.76
C MET A 111 12.56 -10.10 -20.86
N LYS A 112 11.68 -11.00 -20.39
CA LYS A 112 10.25 -10.70 -20.26
C LYS A 112 9.99 -9.85 -19.03
N GLU A 113 8.92 -9.07 -19.10
CA GLU A 113 8.43 -8.29 -17.96
C GLU A 113 7.17 -8.93 -17.40
N VAL A 114 7.17 -9.19 -16.10
CA VAL A 114 6.02 -9.67 -15.33
C VAL A 114 5.70 -8.64 -14.27
N ILE A 115 4.43 -8.30 -14.08
CA ILE A 115 3.99 -7.42 -13.00
C ILE A 115 3.37 -8.31 -11.93
N VAL A 116 3.95 -8.28 -10.74
CA VAL A 116 3.43 -8.96 -9.55
C VAL A 116 2.89 -7.91 -8.61
N SER A 117 1.63 -8.04 -8.23
CA SER A 117 0.95 -7.07 -7.37
C SER A 117 0.47 -7.71 -6.08
N ARG A 118 0.51 -6.93 -5.00
CA ARG A 118 -0.02 -7.31 -3.70
C ARG A 118 -0.95 -6.22 -3.17
N GLN A 119 -2.12 -6.64 -2.69
CA GLN A 119 -3.04 -5.78 -1.99
C GLN A 119 -2.80 -5.81 -0.47
N ASN A 120 -3.03 -4.68 0.18
CA ASN A 120 -3.32 -4.63 1.62
C ASN A 120 -4.48 -3.68 1.88
N ILE A 121 -5.35 -4.06 2.81
CA ILE A 121 -6.54 -3.28 3.18
C ILE A 121 -6.49 -3.02 4.68
N ALA A 122 -6.64 -1.76 5.07
CA ALA A 122 -6.77 -1.35 6.47
C ALA A 122 -8.05 -0.53 6.68
N ASP A 123 -8.67 -0.73 7.83
CA ASP A 123 -9.82 0.05 8.26
C ASP A 123 -9.37 1.29 9.04
N PHE A 124 -10.07 2.41 8.86
CA PHE A 124 -9.87 3.63 9.63
C PHE A 124 -11.18 4.40 9.79
N GLU A 125 -11.26 5.31 10.78
CA GLU A 125 -12.45 6.16 10.99
C GLU A 125 -12.09 7.61 10.66
N ILE A 126 -12.93 8.27 9.86
CA ILE A 126 -12.84 9.70 9.56
C ILE A 126 -13.78 10.45 10.50
N ARG A 127 -13.24 11.48 11.17
CA ARG A 127 -13.98 12.39 12.07
C ARG A 127 -13.52 13.83 11.85
N ASN A 128 -14.02 14.47 10.81
CA ASN A 128 -13.90 15.91 10.58
C ASN A 128 -14.80 16.72 11.51
#